data_AF-A0A1G2NIH5-F1
#
_entry.id   AF-A0A1G2NIH5-F1
#
_cell.length_a   1.000
_cell.length_b   1.000
_cell.length_c   1.000
_cell.angle_alpha   90.00
_cell.angle_beta   90.00
_cell.angle_gamma   90.00
#
_symmetry.space_group_name_H-M   'P 1'
#
loop_
_entity.id
_entity.type
_entity.pdbx_description
1 polymer ?
#
loop_
_entity_poly.entity_id
_entity_poly.type
_entity_poly.pdbx_seq_one_letter_code
_entity_poly.pdbx_strand_id
1 'polypeptide(L)' 'MRVNKTFTDRIRITKNGKQMSRAKGQDHFNAKESGRSQFRKGRSVRTAFKKKTISRYLA' A
#
# COMPACT_ATOMS: atom_id res chain seq x y z
N MET A 1 -16.28 -11.99 -13.32
CA MET A 1 -15.93 -10.65 -12.77
C MET A 1 -14.47 -10.40 -13.11
N ARG A 2 -14.10 -9.24 -13.67
CA ARG A 2 -12.70 -8.97 -14.02
C ARG A 2 -12.00 -8.38 -12.80
N VAL A 3 -10.92 -9.03 -12.35
CA VAL A 3 -10.10 -8.52 -11.24
C VAL A 3 -9.45 -7.19 -11.63
N ASN A 4 -9.45 -6.23 -10.71
CA ASN A 4 -8.74 -4.99 -10.96
C ASN A 4 -7.25 -5.17 -10.65
N LYS A 5 -6.48 -5.52 -11.69
CA LYS A 5 -5.03 -5.75 -11.62
C LYS A 5 -4.28 -4.64 -10.87
N THR A 6 -4.66 -3.38 -11.09
CA THR A 6 -3.98 -2.25 -10.43
C THR A 6 -4.11 -2.27 -8.90
N PHE A 7 -5.22 -2.80 -8.37
CA PHE A 7 -5.40 -2.97 -6.93
C PHE A 7 -4.67 -4.21 -6.43
N THR A 8 -4.75 -5.32 -7.17
CA THR A 8 -4.10 -6.59 -6.79
C THR A 8 -2.58 -6.43 -6.70
N ASP A 9 -1.97 -5.69 -7.64
CA ASP A 9 -0.52 -5.48 -7.67
C ASP A 9 -0.03 -4.53 -6.54
N ARG A 10 -0.92 -3.69 -5.98
CA ARG A 10 -0.55 -2.59 -5.06
C ARG A 10 -0.99 -2.81 -3.61
N ILE A 11 -2.03 -3.61 -3.38
CA ILE A 11 -2.62 -3.83 -2.05
C ILE A 11 -2.65 -5.31 -1.74
N ARG A 12 -2.00 -5.69 -0.64
CA ARG A 12 -2.04 -7.05 -0.11
C ARG A 12 -2.99 -7.13 1.08
N ILE A 13 -3.87 -8.12 1.09
CA ILE A 13 -4.69 -8.46 2.25
C ILE A 13 -3.95 -9.52 3.08
N THR A 14 -3.78 -9.27 4.39
CA THR A 14 -3.21 -10.28 5.30
C THR A 14 -4.26 -11.31 5.69
N LYS A 15 -3.84 -12.44 6.27
CA LYS A 15 -4.75 -13.47 6.81
C LYS A 15 -5.83 -12.88 7.73
N ASN A 16 -5.50 -11.86 8.51
CA ASN A 16 -6.43 -11.21 9.44
C ASN A 16 -7.23 -10.06 8.78
N GLY A 17 -7.24 -9.97 7.45
CA GLY A 17 -7.99 -8.95 6.70
C GLY A 17 -7.39 -7.55 6.75
N LYS A 18 -6.13 -7.38 7.20
CA LYS A 18 -5.47 -6.07 7.18
C LYS A 18 -5.01 -5.75 5.76
N GLN A 19 -5.25 -4.53 5.30
CA GLN A 19 -4.82 -4.06 4.00
C GLN A 19 -3.45 -3.40 4.15
N MET A 20 -2.47 -3.88 3.39
CA MET A 20 -1.09 -3.42 3.44
C MET A 20 -0.67 -2.90 2.07
N SER A 21 0.03 -1.76 2.04
CA SER A 21 0.67 -1.22 0.83
C SER A 21 2.07 -0.69 1.15
N ARG A 22 2.83 -0.37 0.10
CA ARG A 22 4.09 0.39 0.23
C ARG A 22 3.79 1.82 0.69
N ALA A 23 4.69 2.43 1.45
CA ALA A 23 4.58 3.85 1.78
C ALA A 23 4.88 4.72 0.56
N LYS A 24 4.21 5.86 0.46
CA LYS A 24 4.38 6.81 -0.64
C LYS A 24 5.65 7.65 -0.51
N GLY A 25 6.13 8.16 -1.66
CA GLY A 25 7.19 9.19 -1.71
C GLY A 25 8.61 8.63 -1.57
N GLN A 26 8.88 7.46 -2.16
CA GLN A 26 10.22 6.85 -2.22
C GLN A 26 10.90 7.01 -3.58
N ASP A 27 10.24 7.60 -4.58
CA ASP A 27 10.69 7.45 -5.96
C ASP A 27 11.77 8.48 -6.34
N HIS A 28 11.56 9.77 -6.04
CA HIS A 28 12.42 10.88 -6.48
C HIS A 28 12.79 11.81 -5.30
N PHE A 29 13.89 12.56 -5.43
CA PHE A 29 14.38 13.56 -4.47
C PHE A 29 14.80 13.02 -3.08
N ASN A 30 15.09 11.71 -2.96
CA ASN A 30 15.49 11.09 -1.70
C ASN A 30 16.77 11.68 -1.10
N ALA A 31 17.67 12.26 -1.91
CA ALA A 31 18.90 12.91 -1.44
C ALA A 31 18.65 14.12 -0.52
N LYS A 32 17.45 14.72 -0.57
CA LYS A 32 17.03 15.84 0.30
C LYS A 32 16.32 15.37 1.57
N GLU A 33 16.05 14.08 1.70
CA GLU A 33 15.32 13.51 2.83
C GLU A 33 16.26 12.97 3.91
N SER A 34 15.89 13.12 5.18
CA SER A 34 16.64 12.52 6.28
C SER A 34 16.54 10.99 6.29
N GLY A 35 17.63 10.30 6.63
CA GLY A 35 17.66 8.83 6.66
C GLY A 35 16.57 8.21 7.54
N ARG A 36 16.23 8.83 8.68
CA ARG A 36 15.11 8.38 9.54
C ARG A 36 13.78 8.33 8.79
N SER A 37 13.51 9.30 7.93
CA SER A 37 12.27 9.35 7.18
C SER A 37 12.28 8.32 6.04
N GLN A 38 13.42 8.11 5.38
CA GLN A 38 13.61 7.04 4.39
C GLN A 38 13.34 5.64 5.00
N PHE A 39 13.95 5.33 6.15
CA PHE A 39 13.73 4.06 6.85
C PHE A 39 12.27 3.85 7.26
N ARG A 40 11.59 4.92 7.69
CA ARG A 40 10.15 4.86 8.01
C ARG A 40 9.32 4.54 6.78
N LYS A 41 9.63 5.16 5.63
CA LYS A 41 8.94 4.89 4.37
C LYS A 41 9.17 3.46 3.87
N GLY A 42 10.36 2.89 4.04
CA GLY A 42 10.68 1.52 3.61
C GLY A 42 9.78 0.42 4.21
N ARG A 43 9.02 0.74 5.26
CA ARG A 43 8.09 -0.19 5.90
C ARG A 43 6.75 -0.21 5.17
N SER A 44 6.14 -1.41 5.09
CA SER A 44 4.75 -1.52 4.64
C SER A 44 3.81 -0.82 5.62
N VAL A 45 2.88 -0.05 5.08
CA VAL A 45 1.90 0.72 5.86
C VAL A 45 0.51 0.13 5.69
N ARG A 46 -0.32 0.37 6.71
CA ARG A 46 -1.72 0.00 6.67
C ARG A 46 -2.48 1.00 5.81
N THR A 47 -3.23 0.52 4.84
CA THR A 47 -4.14 1.38 4.05
C THR A 47 -5.51 1.46 4.72
N ALA A 48 -6.09 2.65 4.70
CA ALA A 48 -7.35 2.96 5.38
C ALA A 48 -8.54 2.91 4.41
N PHE A 49 -8.65 1.89 3.55
CA PHE A 49 -9.86 1.74 2.73
C PHE A 49 -10.98 1.03 3.50
N LYS A 50 -12.22 1.47 3.23
CA LYS A 50 -13.42 0.76 3.70
C LYS A 50 -13.46 -0.64 3.09
N LYS A 51 -13.79 -1.65 3.90
CA LYS A 51 -13.86 -3.07 3.47
C LYS A 51 -14.77 -3.28 2.25
N LYS A 52 -15.91 -2.56 2.19
CA LYS A 52 -16.87 -2.62 1.07
C LYS A 52 -16.26 -2.18 -0.27
N THR A 53 -15.35 -1.20 -0.24
CA THR A 53 -14.66 -0.72 -1.44
C THR A 53 -13.68 -1.78 -1.93
N ILE A 54 -12.86 -2.32 -1.03
CA ILE A 54 -11.85 -3.34 -1.34
C ILE A 54 -12.49 -4.61 -1.92
N SER A 55 -13.58 -5.08 -1.31
CA SER A 55 -14.31 -6.28 -1.75
C SER A 55 -14.88 -6.16 -3.17
N ARG A 56 -15.06 -4.95 -3.70
CA ARG A 56 -15.54 -4.74 -5.07
C ARG A 56 -14.43 -4.90 -6.11
N TYR A 57 -13.18 -4.59 -5.75
CA TYR A 57 -12.06 -4.48 -6.69
C TYR A 57 -11.06 -5.65 -6.62
N LEU A 58 -11.00 -6.34 -5.47
CA LEU A 58 -10.13 -7.50 -5.22
C LEU A 58 -10.89 -8.83 -5.15
N ALA A 59 -12.15 -8.86 -5.60
CA ALA A 59 -12.97 -10.07 -5.67
C ALA A 59 -12.41 -11.10 -6.65
#